data_AF-A0A0D8XLD5-F1
#
_entry.id   AF-A0A0D8XLD5-F1
#
_cell.length_a   1.000
_cell.length_b   1.000
_cell.length_c   1.000
_cell.angle_alpha   90.00
_cell.angle_beta   90.00
_cell.angle_gamma   90.00
#
_symmetry.space_group_name_H-M   'P 1'
#
loop_
_entity.id
_entity.type
_entity.pdbx_description
1 polymer ?
#
loop_
_entity_poly.entity_id
_entity_poly.type
_entity_poly.pdbx_seq_one_letter_code
_entity_poly.pdbx_strand_id
1 'polypeptide(L)' 'MPAVGQGAQQAIQECQYQFKSNRWNCSTPYGSGMIGPVHKLGTREAAFTYAILSAGVTHEIGRRCKQGVV' A
#
# COMPACT_ATOMS: atom_id res chain seq x y z
N MET A 1 14.36 -0.86 -6.95
CA MET A 1 13.39 -1.97 -6.77
C MET A 1 12.01 -1.56 -7.33
N PRO A 2 11.79 -1.61 -8.66
CA PRO A 2 10.57 -1.07 -9.29
C PRO A 2 9.29 -1.82 -8.91
N ALA A 3 9.36 -3.15 -8.71
CA ALA A 3 8.21 -3.97 -8.32
C ALA A 3 7.61 -3.57 -6.96
N VAL A 4 8.46 -3.20 -6.00
CA VAL A 4 8.02 -2.76 -4.66
C VAL A 4 7.32 -1.41 -4.74
N GLY A 5 7.85 -0.48 -5.53
CA GLY A 5 7.23 0.84 -5.72
C GLY A 5 5.87 0.75 -6.42
N GLN A 6 5.77 -0.07 -7.47
CA GLN A 6 4.51 -0.28 -8.20
C GLN A 6 3.45 -0.99 -7.33
N GLY A 7 3.84 -2.05 -6.61
CA GLY A 7 2.92 -2.75 -5.70
C GLY A 7 2.43 -1.87 -4.55
N ALA A 8 3.30 -1.00 -4.01
CA ALA A 8 2.90 -0.04 -2.97
C ALA A 8 1.94 1.03 -3.50
N GLN A 9 2.15 1.55 -4.72
CA GLN A 9 1.24 2.50 -5.36
C GLN A 9 -0.15 1.89 -5.61
N GLN A 10 -0.20 0.67 -6.14
CA GLN A 10 -1.47 -0.06 -6.34
C GLN A 10 -2.20 -0.31 -5.01
N ALA A 11 -1.48 -0.71 -3.96
CA ALA A 11 -2.06 -0.91 -2.64
C ALA A 11 -2.71 0.36 -2.06
N ILE A 12 -2.08 1.53 -2.26
CA ILE A 12 -2.63 2.81 -1.78
C ILE A 12 -3.89 3.20 -2.56
N GLN A 13 -3.89 3.00 -3.88
CA GLN A 13 -5.08 3.25 -4.70
C GLN A 13 -6.25 2.37 -4.26
N GLU A 14 -6.00 1.09 -3.98
CA GLU A 14 -7.01 0.18 -3.47
C GLU A 14 -7.48 0.60 -2.07
N CYS A 15 -6.56 1.01 -1.20
CA CYS A 15 -6.89 1.51 0.13
C CYS A 15 -7.82 2.75 0.07
N GLN A 16 -7.54 3.70 -0.81
CA GLN A 16 -8.40 4.86 -1.03
C GLN A 16 -9.76 4.47 -1.59
N TYR A 17 -9.80 3.49 -2.50
CA TYR A 17 -11.04 2.98 -3.07
C TYR A 17 -11.94 2.32 -2.02
N GLN A 18 -11.36 1.48 -1.13
CA GLN A 18 -12.07 0.81 -0.05
C GLN A 18 -12.58 1.80 1.00
N PHE A 19 -11.82 2.84 1.31
CA PHE A 19 -12.14 3.81 2.36
C PHE A 19 -12.79 5.11 1.84
N LYS A 20 -13.24 5.15 0.58
CA LYS A 20 -13.80 6.37 -0.05
C LYS A 20 -15.03 6.97 0.66
N SER A 21 -15.83 6.17 1.36
CA SER A 21 -17.00 6.66 2.13
C SER A 21 -16.75 6.73 3.64
N ASN A 22 -15.53 6.48 4.09
CA ASN A 22 -15.16 6.56 5.49
C ASN A 22 -14.58 7.94 5.83
N ARG A 23 -14.67 8.34 7.11
CA ARG A 23 -14.08 9.61 7.60
C ARG A 23 -12.57 9.67 7.38
N TRP A 24 -11.91 8.51 7.43
CA TRP A 24 -10.52 8.34 7.04
C TRP A 24 -10.50 7.74 5.63
N ASN A 25 -9.88 8.44 4.69
CA ASN A 25 -9.92 8.15 3.25
C ASN A 25 -8.61 7.54 2.73
N CYS A 26 -7.74 7.06 3.61
CA CYS A 26 -6.41 6.54 3.26
C CYS A 26 -5.54 7.51 2.44
N SER A 27 -5.73 8.83 2.59
CA SER A 27 -4.87 9.81 1.93
C SER A 27 -3.49 9.79 2.58
N THR A 28 -2.49 9.27 1.87
CA THR A 28 -1.09 9.36 2.28
C THR A 28 -0.61 10.81 2.07
N PRO A 29 -0.08 11.50 3.11
CA PRO A 29 0.50 12.83 2.92
C PRO A 29 1.66 12.73 1.92
N TYR A 30 1.61 13.56 0.88
CA TYR A 30 2.67 13.69 -0.11
C TYR A 30 4.01 13.91 0.62
N GLY A 31 4.94 12.97 0.52
CA GLY A 31 6.29 13.08 1.10
C GLY A 31 6.56 12.36 2.42
N SER A 32 5.56 11.74 3.07
CA SER A 32 5.83 10.77 4.15
C SER A 32 6.01 9.40 3.49
N GLY A 33 7.23 8.88 3.48
CA GLY A 33 7.61 7.69 2.70
C GLY A 33 6.56 6.58 2.73
N MET A 34 6.20 6.05 1.55
CA MET A 34 5.24 4.95 1.35
C MET A 34 5.64 3.65 2.10
N ILE A 35 6.86 3.61 2.64
CA ILE A 35 7.49 2.51 3.39
C ILE A 35 8.16 3.08 4.67
N GLY A 36 7.57 4.13 5.25
CA GLY A 36 7.95 4.67 6.56
C GLY A 36 6.81 4.46 7.56
N PRO A 37 7.01 4.73 8.87
CA PRO A 37 5.94 4.58 9.85
C PRO A 37 4.84 5.63 9.60
N VAL A 38 3.87 5.27 8.75
CA VAL A 38 2.76 6.15 8.32
C VAL A 38 1.93 6.58 9.53
N HIS A 39 1.85 5.75 10.57
CA HIS A 39 1.21 6.05 11.84
C HIS A 39 2.15 5.76 13.01
N LYS A 40 2.47 6.80 13.79
CA LYS A 40 3.19 6.69 15.07
C LYS A 40 2.32 6.06 16.18
N LEU A 41 1.00 6.02 15.98
CA LEU A 41 0.04 5.40 16.88
C LEU A 41 -0.41 4.05 16.31
N GLY A 42 -0.55 3.04 17.19
CA GLY A 42 -1.10 1.73 16.85
C GLY A 42 -2.61 1.78 16.63
N THR A 43 -3.07 2.47 15.58
CA THR A 43 -4.50 2.55 15.23
C THR A 43 -4.92 1.40 14.31
N ARG A 44 -6.23 1.17 14.16
CA ARG A 44 -6.75 0.12 13.27
C ARG A 44 -6.44 0.42 11.81
N GLU A 45 -6.43 1.69 11.45
CA GLU A 45 -6.08 2.20 10.12
C GLU A 45 -4.60 1.93 9.83
N ALA A 46 -3.72 2.09 10.83
CA ALA A 46 -2.30 1.73 10.71
C ALA A 46 -2.15 0.26 10.35
N ALA A 47 -2.76 -0.63 11.14
CA ALA A 47 -2.71 -2.07 10.90
C ALA A 47 -3.22 -2.44 9.49
N PHE A 48 -4.30 -1.80 9.03
CA PHE A 48 -4.83 -2.01 7.68
C PHE A 48 -3.84 -1.53 6.61
N THR A 49 -3.25 -0.35 6.75
CA THR A 49 -2.28 0.19 5.77
C THR A 49 -1.06 -0.73 5.61
N TYR A 50 -0.49 -1.25 6.69
CA TYR A 50 0.63 -2.20 6.57
C TYR A 50 0.21 -3.52 5.92
N ALA A 51 -0.97 -4.02 6.24
CA ALA A 51 -1.50 -5.25 5.65
C ALA A 51 -1.70 -5.10 4.13
N ILE A 52 -2.37 -4.03 3.68
CA ILE A 52 -2.64 -3.81 2.26
C ILE A 52 -1.36 -3.49 1.47
N LEU A 53 -0.41 -2.75 2.05
CA LEU A 53 0.90 -2.48 1.42
C LEU A 53 1.69 -3.78 1.21
N SER A 54 1.73 -4.66 2.22
CA SER A 54 2.41 -5.95 2.12
C SER A 54 1.73 -6.87 1.08
N ALA A 55 0.39 -6.84 1.02
CA ALA A 55 -0.37 -7.57 0.02
C ALA A 55 -0.12 -7.05 -1.40
N GLY A 56 -0.10 -5.73 -1.62
CA GLY A 56 0.15 -5.16 -2.94
C GLY A 56 1.56 -5.43 -3.47
N VAL A 57 2.58 -5.36 -2.59
CA VAL A 57 3.95 -5.71 -2.97
C VAL A 57 4.08 -7.19 -3.33
N THR A 58 3.53 -8.09 -2.51
CA THR A 58 3.58 -9.55 -2.81
C THR A 58 2.78 -9.90 -4.08
N HIS A 59 1.65 -9.23 -4.31
CA HIS A 59 0.87 -9.39 -5.54
C HIS A 59 1.65 -8.99 -6.79
N GLU A 60 2.26 -7.79 -6.79
CA GLU A 60 3.01 -7.30 -7.95
C GLU A 60 4.26 -8.16 -8.21
N ILE A 61 4.96 -8.59 -7.17
CA ILE A 61 6.08 -9.53 -7.32
C ILE A 61 5.60 -10.86 -7.92
N GLY A 62 4.54 -11.46 -7.38
CA GLY A 62 4.00 -12.72 -7.88
C GLY A 62 3.51 -12.63 -9.33
N ARG A 63 2.88 -11.50 -9.69
CA ARG A 63 2.47 -11.18 -11.06
C ARG A 63 3.68 -11.11 -12.00
N ARG A 64 4.76 -10.43 -11.60
CA ARG A 64 5.98 -10.32 -12.41
C ARG A 64 6.70 -11.66 -12.56
N CYS A 65 6.75 -12.47 -11.51
CA CYS A 65 7.26 -13.85 -11.59
C CYS A 65 6.46 -14.67 -12.62
N LYS A 66 5.13 -14.59 -12.60
CA LYS A 66 4.27 -15.26 -13.59
C LYS A 66 4.51 -14.78 -15.01
N GLN A 67 4.80 -13.50 -15.20
CA GLN A 67 5.06 -12.91 -16.52
C GLN A 67 6.50 -13.16 -17.00
N GLY A 68 7.39 -13.70 -16.16
CA GLY A 68 8.80 -13.92 -16.49
C GLY A 68 9.62 -12.63 -16.57
N VAL A 69 9.16 -11.53 -15.96
CA VAL A 69 9.76 -10.18 -16.06
C VAL A 69 10.40 -9.75 -14.73
N VAL A 70 11.07 -10.68 -14.04
CA VAL A 70 11.79 -10.42 -12.78
C VAL A 70 13.12 -9.72 -13.03
#